data_AF-G0MUL2-F1
#
_entry.id   AF-G0MUL2-F1
#
_cell.length_a   1.000
_cell.length_b   1.000
_cell.length_c   1.000
_cell.angle_alpha   90.00
_cell.angle_beta   90.00
_cell.angle_gamma   90.00
#
_symmetry.space_group_name_H-M   'P 1'
#
loop_
_entity.id
_entity.type
_entity.pdbx_description
1 polymer ?
#
loop_
_entity_poly.entity_id
_entity_poly.type
_entity_poly.pdbx_seq_one_letter_code
_entity_poly.pdbx_strand_id
1 'polypeptide(L)'
;MPVIALVSNSSARSSKASRFTIKGVFNRIFAGKVSKKTEERFELEAELVRVKSALEAEQDKNACLVQHVDILSSELAASKQQAIDQKICSEKLSEKHLGIIEKLSREKKVMAEEHAYDKATLIRQLQTANQVITEFKNVEAQLEKLQDLAEVEQELAKEHKNLKNILNKYQSLMKNQLKKEVEKNGEVFSWQCCEICLERYSNEEKATPRILACGHTVCLGCAERLSTQNVIKCPFDRQGTQYKGKIENALPKNYSILDMC
;
A
#
# COMPACT_ATOMS: atom_id res chain seq x y z
N MET A 1 46.03 22.81 -25.63
CA MET A 1 45.76 23.88 -26.60
C MET A 1 47.01 24.75 -26.68
N PRO A 2 47.71 24.77 -27.82
CA PRO A 2 48.89 25.61 -28.07
C PRO A 2 48.44 26.97 -28.67
N VAL A 3 49.41 27.83 -29.04
CA VAL A 3 49.33 29.14 -29.76
C VAL A 3 49.77 30.29 -28.84
N ILE A 4 50.65 31.25 -29.12
CA ILE A 4 51.51 31.77 -30.23
C ILE A 4 52.25 32.95 -29.52
N ALA A 5 53.38 33.53 -29.91
CA ALA A 5 54.55 33.28 -30.73
C ALA A 5 55.33 34.62 -30.77
N LEU A 6 56.53 34.61 -31.38
CA LEU A 6 57.11 35.71 -32.20
C LEU A 6 57.51 36.99 -31.44
N VAL A 7 58.73 37.53 -31.51
CA VAL A 7 59.52 38.07 -32.65
C VAL A 7 60.37 39.18 -31.99
N SER A 8 61.57 39.60 -32.36
CA SER A 8 62.60 39.26 -33.34
C SER A 8 63.67 40.37 -33.21
N ASN A 9 64.90 40.13 -33.70
CA ASN A 9 65.73 41.04 -34.53
C ASN A 9 65.98 42.50 -34.06
N SER A 10 67.15 43.12 -34.22
CA SER A 10 68.28 42.88 -35.12
C SER A 10 69.31 44.02 -34.96
N SER A 11 70.47 43.81 -35.61
CA SER A 11 71.31 44.84 -36.25
C SER A 11 72.18 45.73 -35.35
N ALA A 12 73.47 45.46 -35.27
CA ALA A 12 74.50 45.84 -36.25
C ALA A 12 74.82 47.34 -36.27
N ARG A 13 76.04 47.70 -35.85
CA ARG A 13 76.89 48.61 -36.63
C ARG A 13 78.34 48.55 -36.15
N SER A 14 79.20 48.15 -37.08
CA SER A 14 80.63 48.42 -37.04
C SER A 14 80.88 49.92 -37.14
N SER A 15 81.90 50.41 -36.45
CA SER A 15 82.67 51.56 -36.93
C SER A 15 84.14 51.37 -36.62
N LYS A 16 84.90 51.13 -37.70
CA LYS A 16 86.35 51.28 -37.77
C LYS A 16 86.73 52.69 -37.29
N ALA A 17 87.70 52.80 -36.39
CA ALA A 17 88.43 54.04 -36.19
C ALA A 17 89.91 53.73 -35.92
N SER A 18 90.70 54.10 -36.92
CA SER A 18 92.13 54.41 -36.96
C SER A 18 93.07 54.01 -35.81
N ARG A 19 94.12 53.28 -36.23
CA ARG A 19 95.49 53.40 -35.72
C ARG A 19 95.81 54.82 -35.24
N PHE A 20 96.29 54.93 -34.00
CA PHE A 20 97.39 55.83 -33.65
C PHE A 20 98.26 55.12 -32.62
N THR A 21 99.32 54.46 -33.08
CA THR A 21 100.41 53.95 -32.25
C THR A 21 101.23 55.14 -31.75
N ILE A 22 100.93 55.63 -30.54
CA ILE A 22 101.83 56.49 -29.78
C ILE A 22 102.87 55.60 -29.08
N LYS A 23 103.68 54.91 -29.88
CA LYS A 23 104.85 54.14 -29.40
C LYS A 23 106.17 54.88 -29.62
N GLY A 24 106.14 56.21 -29.83
CA GLY A 24 107.34 56.94 -30.27
C GLY A 24 107.53 58.39 -29.83
N VAL A 25 106.70 58.96 -28.96
CA VAL A 25 106.82 60.41 -28.60
C VAL A 25 106.91 60.69 -27.09
N PHE A 26 106.67 59.72 -26.21
CA PHE A 26 106.75 59.94 -24.75
C PHE A 26 108.14 59.73 -24.12
N ASN A 27 109.12 59.17 -24.86
CA ASN A 27 110.46 58.84 -24.32
C ASN A 27 111.53 59.93 -24.48
N ARG A 28 111.16 61.21 -24.56
CA ARG A 28 112.14 62.31 -24.61
C ARG A 28 111.84 63.52 -23.72
N ILE A 29 110.82 63.44 -22.85
CA ILE A 29 110.53 64.48 -21.84
C ILE A 29 110.54 63.92 -20.39
N PHE A 30 110.55 62.60 -20.20
CA PHE A 30 110.72 61.97 -18.89
C PHE A 30 112.00 61.13 -18.83
N ALA A 31 113.15 61.77 -19.02
CA ALA A 31 114.45 61.26 -18.58
C ALA A 31 114.83 61.91 -17.24
N GLY A 32 113.86 62.05 -16.34
CA GLY A 32 114.10 62.25 -14.92
C GLY A 32 113.93 60.89 -14.25
N LYS A 33 114.87 60.48 -13.40
CA LYS A 33 114.70 59.32 -12.52
C LYS A 33 113.30 59.40 -11.91
N VAL A 34 112.38 58.54 -12.35
CA VAL A 34 111.12 58.34 -11.65
C VAL A 34 111.54 57.92 -10.25
N SER A 35 111.28 58.78 -9.27
CA SER A 35 111.58 58.47 -7.87
C SER A 35 110.78 57.21 -7.52
N LYS A 36 111.31 56.30 -6.69
CA LYS A 36 110.54 55.16 -6.13
C LYS A 36 109.14 55.59 -5.68
N LYS A 37 109.02 56.79 -5.11
CA LYS A 37 107.77 57.42 -4.65
C LYS A 37 106.72 57.66 -5.74
N THR A 38 107.11 57.88 -6.98
CA THR A 38 106.19 58.13 -8.10
C THR A 38 105.63 56.83 -8.70
N GLU A 39 106.45 55.78 -8.75
CA GLU A 39 106.03 54.43 -9.16
C GLU A 39 105.09 53.81 -8.12
N GLU A 40 105.44 53.95 -6.83
CA GLU A 40 104.59 53.62 -5.68
C GLU A 40 103.24 54.37 -5.73
N ARG A 41 103.22 55.65 -6.15
CA ARG A 41 101.97 56.41 -6.30
C ARG A 41 101.08 55.84 -7.41
N PHE A 42 101.62 55.49 -8.57
CA PHE A 42 100.84 54.90 -9.67
C PHE A 42 100.31 53.51 -9.31
N GLU A 43 101.08 52.70 -8.60
CA GLU A 43 100.64 51.40 -8.09
C GLU A 43 99.51 51.54 -7.07
N LEU A 44 99.65 52.48 -6.12
CA LEU A 44 98.60 52.81 -5.15
C LEU A 44 97.34 53.39 -5.81
N GLU A 45 97.45 54.22 -6.84
CA GLU A 45 96.30 54.72 -7.61
C GLU A 45 95.60 53.60 -8.37
N ALA A 46 96.34 52.70 -9.02
CA ALA A 46 95.78 51.52 -9.68
C ALA A 46 95.10 50.57 -8.67
N GLU A 47 95.67 50.42 -7.48
CA GLU A 47 95.09 49.64 -6.39
C GLU A 47 93.83 50.28 -5.82
N LEU A 48 93.83 51.61 -5.63
CA LEU A 48 92.64 52.37 -5.22
C LEU A 48 91.49 52.20 -6.21
N VAL A 49 91.77 52.25 -7.52
CA VAL A 49 90.76 52.02 -8.57
C VAL A 49 90.24 50.59 -8.54
N ARG A 50 91.11 49.59 -8.36
CA ARG A 50 90.70 48.18 -8.20
C ARG A 50 89.82 47.98 -6.97
N VAL A 51 90.18 48.56 -5.84
CA VAL A 51 89.42 48.47 -4.58
C VAL A 51 88.07 49.17 -4.71
N LYS A 52 88.01 50.34 -5.35
CA LYS A 52 86.74 51.05 -5.61
C LYS A 52 85.80 50.26 -6.52
N SER A 53 86.32 49.70 -7.61
CA SER A 53 85.54 48.86 -8.52
C SER A 53 85.05 47.57 -7.84
N ALA A 54 85.89 46.97 -6.98
CA ALA A 54 85.48 45.82 -6.18
C ALA A 54 84.41 46.19 -5.14
N LEU A 55 84.52 47.36 -4.50
CA LEU A 55 83.52 47.87 -3.56
C LEU A 55 82.17 48.12 -4.26
N GLU A 56 82.17 48.75 -5.43
CA GLU A 56 80.96 48.96 -6.24
C GLU A 56 80.32 47.62 -6.65
N ALA A 57 81.12 46.64 -7.10
CA ALA A 57 80.61 45.32 -7.43
C ALA A 57 80.00 44.59 -6.21
N GLU A 58 80.58 44.75 -5.01
CA GLU A 58 79.98 44.23 -3.77
C GLU A 58 78.72 45.00 -3.36
N GLN A 59 78.67 46.31 -3.60
CA GLN A 59 77.46 47.11 -3.36
C GLN A 59 76.31 46.70 -4.29
N ASP A 60 76.59 46.45 -5.57
CA ASP A 60 75.61 45.95 -6.54
C ASP A 60 75.11 44.55 -6.18
N LYS A 61 76.01 43.66 -5.73
CA LYS A 61 75.64 42.34 -5.20
C LYS A 61 74.75 42.47 -3.98
N ASN A 62 75.09 43.34 -3.04
CA ASN A 62 74.27 43.57 -1.85
C ASN A 62 72.90 44.13 -2.21
N ALA A 63 72.81 45.05 -3.18
CA ALA A 63 71.53 45.57 -3.67
C ALA A 63 70.66 44.45 -4.31
N CYS A 64 71.28 43.56 -5.10
CA CYS A 64 70.61 42.39 -5.67
C CYS A 64 70.12 41.41 -4.59
N LEU A 65 70.96 41.16 -3.57
CA LEU A 65 70.59 40.30 -2.44
C LEU A 65 69.42 40.88 -1.63
N VAL A 66 69.40 42.19 -1.39
CA VAL A 66 68.27 42.88 -0.72
C VAL A 66 66.98 42.70 -1.51
N GLN A 67 67.00 42.91 -2.83
CA GLN A 67 65.82 42.69 -3.68
C GLN A 67 65.33 41.24 -3.62
N HIS A 68 66.25 40.26 -3.62
CA HIS A 68 65.87 38.86 -3.54
C HIS A 68 65.28 38.51 -2.16
N VAL A 69 65.83 39.05 -1.08
CA VAL A 69 65.26 38.90 0.27
C VAL A 69 63.87 39.51 0.34
N ASP A 70 63.64 40.68 -0.26
CA ASP A 70 62.33 41.32 -0.31
C ASP A 70 61.31 40.46 -1.07
N ILE A 71 61.68 39.92 -2.23
CA ILE A 71 60.82 39.00 -3.01
C ILE A 71 60.48 37.76 -2.18
N LEU A 72 61.49 37.08 -1.61
CA LEU A 72 61.29 35.89 -0.79
C LEU A 72 60.44 36.18 0.44
N SER A 73 60.58 37.37 1.05
CA SER A 73 59.75 37.78 2.19
C SER A 73 58.28 37.96 1.79
N SER A 74 58.02 38.51 0.59
CA SER A 74 56.68 38.68 0.03
C SER A 74 56.05 37.33 -0.34
N GLU A 75 56.82 36.44 -0.96
CA GLU A 75 56.37 35.07 -1.29
C GLU A 75 56.06 34.27 -0.03
N LEU A 76 56.91 34.38 1.01
CA LEU A 76 56.68 33.74 2.30
C LEU A 76 55.41 34.27 2.98
N ALA A 77 55.16 35.57 2.90
CA ALA A 77 53.93 36.18 3.43
C ALA A 77 52.68 35.69 2.68
N ALA A 78 52.74 35.64 1.34
CA ALA A 78 51.65 35.13 0.51
C ALA A 78 51.34 33.64 0.78
N SER A 79 52.38 32.81 0.90
CA SER A 79 52.26 31.39 1.22
C SER A 79 51.65 31.16 2.62
N LYS A 80 52.07 31.94 3.61
CA LYS A 80 51.46 31.91 4.95
C LYS A 80 49.98 32.29 4.92
N GLN A 81 49.62 33.35 4.20
CA GLN A 81 48.22 33.77 4.08
C GLN A 81 47.39 32.70 3.38
N GLN A 82 47.91 32.10 2.31
CA GLN A 82 47.24 31.00 1.61
C GLN A 82 46.99 29.80 2.55
N ALA A 83 47.96 29.44 3.40
CA ALA A 83 47.78 28.37 4.38
C ALA A 83 46.71 28.70 5.43
N ILE A 84 46.63 29.96 5.87
CA ILE A 84 45.59 30.44 6.79
C ILE A 84 44.21 30.34 6.13
N ASP A 85 44.08 30.84 4.90
CA ASP A 85 42.81 30.84 4.16
C ASP A 85 42.32 29.41 3.89
N GLN A 86 43.24 28.50 3.53
CA GLN A 86 42.94 27.08 3.38
C GLN A 86 42.42 26.45 4.67
N LYS A 87 43.05 26.76 5.81
CA LYS A 87 42.61 26.27 7.13
C LYS A 87 41.22 26.80 7.50
N ILE A 88 40.96 28.08 7.29
CA ILE A 88 39.63 28.68 7.53
C ILE A 88 38.57 28.01 6.63
N CYS A 89 38.92 27.75 5.37
CA CYS A 89 38.00 27.11 4.43
C CYS A 89 37.68 25.66 4.85
N SER A 90 38.68 24.89 5.28
CA SER A 90 38.48 23.51 5.73
C SER A 90 37.71 23.42 7.05
N GLU A 91 37.93 24.34 7.98
CA GLU A 91 37.15 24.45 9.22
C GLU A 91 35.66 24.76 8.93
N LYS A 92 35.38 25.76 8.09
CA LYS A 92 34.01 26.09 7.66
C LYS A 92 33.32 24.92 6.96
N LEU A 93 34.06 24.15 6.15
CA LEU A 93 33.52 22.96 5.50
C LEU A 93 33.20 21.86 6.52
N SER A 94 34.08 21.67 7.51
CA SER A 94 33.88 20.70 8.59
C SER A 94 32.64 21.03 9.45
N GLU A 95 32.43 22.31 9.77
CA GLU A 95 31.22 22.76 10.47
C GLU A 95 29.94 22.47 9.68
N LYS A 96 29.95 22.70 8.36
CA LYS A 96 28.81 22.35 7.50
C LYS A 96 28.53 20.86 7.52
N HIS A 97 29.57 20.03 7.42
CA HIS A 97 29.40 18.57 7.48
C HIS A 97 28.87 18.11 8.84
N LEU A 98 29.35 18.70 9.93
CA LEU A 98 28.84 18.40 11.28
C LEU A 98 27.35 18.71 11.39
N GLY A 99 26.91 19.87 10.90
CA GLY A 99 25.48 20.24 10.89
C GLY A 99 24.61 19.28 10.07
N ILE A 100 25.12 18.77 8.94
CA ILE A 100 24.43 17.74 8.15
C ILE A 100 24.34 16.42 8.93
N ILE A 101 25.44 15.98 9.57
CA ILE A 101 25.48 14.74 10.36
C ILE A 101 24.49 14.81 11.53
N GLU A 102 24.41 15.94 12.22
CA GLU A 102 23.45 16.15 13.31
C GLU A 102 22.01 16.13 12.82
N LYS A 103 21.73 16.72 11.65
CA LYS A 103 20.40 16.67 11.03
C LYS A 103 20.01 15.24 10.67
N LEU A 104 20.88 14.51 9.97
CA LEU A 104 20.64 13.12 9.58
C LEU A 104 20.50 12.21 10.81
N SER A 105 21.29 12.45 11.86
CA SER A 105 21.17 11.72 13.13
C SER A 105 19.81 11.91 13.79
N ARG A 106 19.28 13.14 13.76
CA ARG A 106 17.93 13.43 14.28
C ARG A 106 16.85 12.77 13.44
N GLU A 107 16.91 12.88 12.12
CA GLU A 107 15.96 12.24 11.21
C GLU A 107 15.96 10.72 11.39
N LYS A 108 17.14 10.10 11.46
CA LYS A 108 17.28 8.66 11.72
C LYS A 108 16.61 8.24 13.04
N LYS A 109 16.72 9.07 14.09
CA LYS A 109 16.11 8.78 15.39
C LYS A 109 14.59 8.82 15.31
N VAL A 110 14.02 9.85 14.68
CA VAL A 110 12.56 9.97 14.47
C VAL A 110 12.03 8.78 13.68
N MET A 111 12.69 8.43 12.56
CA MET A 111 12.31 7.28 11.75
C MET A 111 12.35 5.97 12.55
N ALA A 112 13.35 5.79 13.42
CA ALA A 112 13.46 4.59 14.26
C ALA A 112 12.32 4.52 15.30
N GLU A 113 11.93 5.66 15.88
CA GLU A 113 10.82 5.75 16.83
C GLU A 113 9.47 5.46 16.15
N GLU A 114 9.23 6.02 14.96
CA GLU A 114 8.04 5.74 14.14
C GLU A 114 7.96 4.25 13.77
N HIS A 115 9.05 3.68 13.25
CA HIS A 115 9.09 2.24 12.95
C HIS A 115 8.88 1.36 14.19
N ALA A 116 9.38 1.75 15.36
CA ALA A 116 9.16 1.03 16.60
C ALA A 116 7.67 1.06 17.01
N TYR A 117 7.02 2.21 16.84
CA TYR A 117 5.59 2.38 17.09
C TYR A 117 4.75 1.52 16.14
N ASP A 118 5.02 1.59 14.83
CA ASP A 118 4.31 0.82 13.82
C ASP A 118 4.47 -0.69 14.06
N LYS A 119 5.69 -1.13 14.37
CA LYS A 119 5.97 -2.53 14.73
C LYS A 119 5.15 -2.98 15.94
N ALA A 120 5.09 -2.17 16.99
CA ALA A 120 4.30 -2.50 18.19
C ALA A 120 2.80 -2.59 17.87
N THR A 121 2.30 -1.72 17.00
CA THR A 121 0.90 -1.74 16.53
C THR A 121 0.60 -3.00 15.73
N LEU A 122 1.47 -3.37 14.78
CA LEU A 122 1.33 -4.60 14.00
C LEU A 122 1.33 -5.85 14.89
N ILE A 123 2.19 -5.89 15.91
CA ILE A 123 2.24 -7.02 16.86
C ILE A 123 0.89 -7.17 17.58
N ARG A 124 0.29 -6.07 18.05
CA ARG A 124 -1.04 -6.13 18.70
C ARG A 124 -2.11 -6.64 17.74
N GLN A 125 -2.13 -6.14 16.51
CA GLN A 125 -3.09 -6.60 15.49
C GLN A 125 -2.94 -8.10 15.19
N LEU A 126 -1.70 -8.58 15.07
CA LEU A 126 -1.42 -10.01 14.88
C LEU A 126 -1.87 -10.86 16.07
N GLN A 127 -1.67 -10.38 17.30
CA GLN A 127 -2.15 -11.06 18.51
C GLN A 127 -3.67 -11.17 18.51
N THR A 128 -4.39 -10.09 18.20
CA THR A 128 -5.86 -10.11 18.08
C THR A 128 -6.33 -11.05 16.98
N ALA A 129 -5.71 -11.01 15.80
CA ALA A 129 -6.06 -11.89 14.69
C ALA A 129 -5.86 -13.37 15.06
N ASN A 130 -4.74 -13.69 15.72
CA ASN A 130 -4.48 -15.05 16.20
C ASN A 130 -5.50 -15.51 17.24
N GLN A 131 -5.92 -14.61 18.15
CA GLN A 131 -6.98 -14.92 19.11
C GLN A 131 -8.30 -15.26 18.39
N VAL A 132 -8.72 -14.43 17.42
CA VAL A 132 -9.93 -14.70 16.61
C VAL A 132 -9.82 -16.03 15.87
N ILE A 133 -8.65 -16.36 15.31
CA ILE A 133 -8.42 -17.66 14.65
C ILE A 133 -8.58 -18.82 15.65
N THR A 134 -8.07 -18.68 16.87
CA THR A 134 -8.24 -19.73 17.89
C THR A 134 -9.70 -19.89 18.32
N GLU A 135 -10.44 -18.80 18.46
CA GLU A 135 -11.88 -18.83 18.76
C GLU A 135 -12.65 -19.49 17.62
N PHE A 136 -12.34 -19.13 16.38
CA PHE A 136 -12.95 -19.71 15.19
C PHE A 136 -12.74 -21.23 15.10
N LYS A 137 -11.51 -21.70 15.31
CA LYS A 137 -11.20 -23.14 15.35
C LYS A 137 -11.98 -23.88 16.44
N ASN A 138 -12.21 -23.23 17.58
CA ASN A 138 -12.99 -23.81 18.66
C ASN A 138 -14.47 -23.96 18.27
N VAL A 139 -15.02 -22.96 17.58
CA VAL A 139 -16.39 -23.01 17.03
C VAL A 139 -16.49 -24.09 15.95
N GLU A 140 -15.52 -24.19 15.05
CA GLU A 140 -15.47 -25.26 14.04
C GLU A 140 -15.50 -26.65 14.69
N ALA A 141 -14.69 -26.88 15.74
CA ALA A 141 -14.68 -28.13 16.48
C ALA A 141 -16.01 -28.42 17.22
N GLN A 142 -16.75 -27.38 17.62
CA GLN A 142 -18.10 -27.53 18.17
C GLN A 142 -19.12 -27.89 17.09
N LEU A 143 -19.02 -27.26 15.91
CA LEU A 143 -19.88 -27.55 14.78
C LEU A 143 -19.68 -28.98 14.25
N GLU A 144 -18.44 -29.47 14.24
CA GLU A 144 -18.12 -30.84 13.87
C GLU A 144 -18.82 -31.87 14.79
N LYS A 145 -19.00 -31.55 16.07
CA LYS A 145 -19.75 -32.41 17.00
C LYS A 145 -21.26 -32.42 16.75
N LEU A 146 -21.79 -31.49 15.96
CA LEU A 146 -23.21 -31.47 15.57
C LEU A 146 -23.48 -32.29 14.29
N GLN A 147 -22.52 -33.11 13.83
CA GLN A 147 -22.62 -33.99 12.65
C GLN A 147 -23.77 -35.02 12.72
N ASP A 148 -24.43 -35.18 13.86
CA ASP A 148 -25.54 -36.13 14.04
C ASP A 148 -26.87 -35.64 13.43
N LEU A 149 -26.92 -34.46 12.82
CA LEU A 149 -28.11 -33.96 12.11
C LEU A 149 -28.60 -34.93 11.02
N ALA A 150 -27.68 -35.59 10.31
CA ALA A 150 -28.03 -36.57 9.29
C ALA A 150 -28.72 -37.82 9.88
N GLU A 151 -28.30 -38.26 11.06
CA GLU A 151 -28.92 -39.39 11.76
C GLU A 151 -30.32 -39.02 12.26
N VAL A 152 -30.48 -37.80 12.81
CA VAL A 152 -31.77 -37.26 13.23
C VAL A 152 -32.74 -37.13 12.04
N GLU A 153 -32.28 -36.63 10.90
CA GLU A 153 -33.09 -36.55 9.67
C GLU A 153 -33.54 -37.93 9.18
N GLN A 154 -32.63 -38.91 9.23
CA GLN A 154 -32.95 -40.28 8.83
C GLN A 154 -33.99 -40.89 9.77
N GLU A 155 -33.86 -40.69 11.08
CA GLU A 155 -34.80 -41.21 12.07
C GLU A 155 -36.18 -40.54 11.92
N LEU A 156 -36.21 -39.23 11.71
CA LEU A 156 -37.43 -38.48 11.42
C LEU A 156 -38.13 -39.01 10.15
N ALA A 157 -37.36 -39.37 9.12
CA ALA A 157 -37.92 -39.95 7.89
C ALA A 157 -38.53 -41.35 8.14
N LYS A 158 -37.91 -42.18 8.99
CA LYS A 158 -38.45 -43.48 9.38
C LYS A 158 -39.76 -43.31 10.14
N GLU A 159 -39.80 -42.41 11.11
CA GLU A 159 -41.00 -42.14 11.91
C GLU A 159 -42.17 -41.62 11.06
N HIS A 160 -41.91 -40.72 10.12
CA HIS A 160 -42.93 -40.30 9.16
C HIS A 160 -43.47 -41.45 8.31
N LYS A 161 -42.61 -42.38 7.88
CA LYS A 161 -43.02 -43.58 7.13
C LYS A 161 -43.87 -44.51 8.00
N ASN A 162 -43.49 -44.71 9.26
CA ASN A 162 -44.23 -45.51 10.23
C ASN A 162 -45.63 -44.92 10.46
N LEU A 163 -45.71 -43.62 10.72
CA LEU A 163 -46.97 -42.92 10.93
C LEU A 163 -47.90 -43.03 9.70
N LYS A 164 -47.36 -42.87 8.50
CA LYS A 164 -48.12 -43.03 7.25
C LYS A 164 -48.68 -44.44 7.09
N ASN A 165 -47.88 -45.47 7.43
CA ASN A 165 -48.35 -46.86 7.41
C ASN A 165 -49.48 -47.11 8.41
N ILE A 166 -49.37 -46.55 9.62
CA ILE A 166 -50.41 -46.66 10.66
C ILE A 166 -51.70 -45.98 10.20
N LEU A 167 -51.63 -44.76 9.65
CA LEU A 167 -52.78 -44.04 9.12
C LEU A 167 -53.48 -44.82 7.99
N ASN A 168 -52.73 -45.33 7.03
CA ASN A 168 -53.28 -46.15 5.95
C ASN A 168 -53.97 -47.41 6.49
N LYS A 169 -53.35 -48.08 7.47
CA LYS A 169 -53.92 -49.26 8.12
C LYS A 169 -55.25 -48.91 8.81
N TYR A 170 -55.28 -47.84 9.60
CA TYR A 170 -56.50 -47.37 10.27
C TYR A 170 -57.60 -47.03 9.27
N GLN A 171 -57.28 -46.27 8.21
CA GLN A 171 -58.24 -45.95 7.15
C GLN A 171 -58.80 -47.19 6.47
N SER A 172 -57.96 -48.19 6.14
CA SER A 172 -58.41 -49.43 5.52
C SER A 172 -59.33 -50.25 6.45
N LEU A 173 -59.02 -50.30 7.76
CA LEU A 173 -59.86 -50.97 8.75
C LEU A 173 -61.21 -50.28 8.87
N MET A 174 -61.23 -48.95 8.96
CA MET A 174 -62.45 -48.15 9.00
C MET A 174 -63.32 -48.36 7.77
N LYS A 175 -62.74 -48.30 6.56
CA LYS A 175 -63.47 -48.59 5.30
C LYS A 175 -64.08 -49.99 5.29
N ASN A 176 -63.31 -50.99 5.72
CA ASN A 176 -63.80 -52.37 5.76
C ASN A 176 -64.94 -52.55 6.78
N GLN A 177 -64.87 -51.88 7.94
CA GLN A 177 -65.96 -51.88 8.92
C GLN A 177 -67.21 -51.22 8.35
N LEU A 178 -67.06 -50.04 7.75
CA LEU A 178 -68.17 -49.33 7.09
C LEU A 178 -68.82 -50.19 6.01
N LYS A 179 -68.03 -50.83 5.15
CA LYS A 179 -68.53 -51.71 4.10
C LYS A 179 -69.35 -52.88 4.67
N LYS A 180 -68.86 -53.54 5.72
CA LYS A 180 -69.58 -54.63 6.39
C LYS A 180 -70.92 -54.18 6.98
N GLU A 181 -70.97 -52.98 7.55
CA GLU A 181 -72.22 -52.45 8.11
C GLU A 181 -73.24 -52.09 7.01
N VAL A 182 -72.78 -51.54 5.88
CA VAL A 182 -73.63 -51.32 4.69
C VAL A 182 -74.13 -52.65 4.12
N GLU A 183 -73.28 -53.67 4.02
CA GLU A 183 -73.66 -55.02 3.56
C GLU A 183 -74.72 -55.67 4.46
N LYS A 184 -74.69 -55.44 5.77
CA LYS A 184 -75.70 -55.95 6.72
C LYS A 184 -77.02 -55.20 6.66
N ASN A 185 -76.97 -53.86 6.58
CA ASN A 185 -78.16 -53.01 6.71
C ASN A 185 -78.78 -52.66 5.34
N GLY A 186 -78.08 -52.87 4.23
CA GLY A 186 -78.54 -52.59 2.87
C GLY A 186 -78.56 -51.11 2.49
N GLU A 187 -78.26 -50.20 3.43
CA GLU A 187 -78.32 -48.76 3.24
C GLU A 187 -76.94 -48.12 3.42
N VAL A 188 -76.62 -47.14 2.57
CA VAL A 188 -75.44 -46.28 2.73
C VAL A 188 -75.67 -45.31 3.88
N PHE A 189 -74.59 -44.93 4.57
CA PHE A 189 -74.72 -44.00 5.68
C PHE A 189 -75.14 -42.61 5.19
N SER A 190 -76.04 -41.95 5.91
CA SER A 190 -76.56 -40.62 5.55
C SER A 190 -75.45 -39.58 5.34
N TRP A 191 -74.38 -39.64 6.14
CA TRP A 191 -73.24 -38.73 6.03
C TRP A 191 -72.38 -38.94 4.77
N GLN A 192 -72.58 -40.04 4.01
CA GLN A 192 -71.93 -40.29 2.72
C GLN A 192 -72.69 -39.64 1.55
N CYS A 193 -73.88 -39.11 1.78
CA CYS A 193 -74.70 -38.49 0.76
C CYS A 193 -74.97 -37.02 1.09
N CYS A 194 -75.22 -36.22 0.07
CA CYS A 194 -75.70 -34.86 0.28
C CYS A 194 -77.16 -34.88 0.77
N GLU A 195 -77.45 -34.27 1.92
CA GLU A 195 -78.82 -34.24 2.46
C GLU A 195 -79.83 -33.43 1.60
N ILE A 196 -79.36 -32.77 0.54
CA ILE A 196 -80.19 -31.97 -0.36
C ILE A 196 -80.56 -32.76 -1.62
N CYS A 197 -79.56 -33.28 -2.35
CA CYS A 197 -79.80 -34.02 -3.59
C CYS A 197 -79.78 -35.54 -3.41
N LEU A 198 -79.43 -36.02 -2.21
CA LEU A 198 -79.31 -37.44 -1.84
C LEU A 198 -78.27 -38.23 -2.66
N GLU A 199 -77.45 -37.54 -3.46
CA GLU A 199 -76.36 -38.15 -4.21
C GLU A 199 -75.15 -38.41 -3.29
N ARG A 200 -74.48 -39.54 -3.52
CA ARG A 200 -73.27 -39.93 -2.79
C ARG A 200 -72.14 -38.97 -3.10
N TYR A 201 -71.41 -38.55 -2.09
CA TYR A 201 -70.21 -37.74 -2.24
C TYR A 201 -69.12 -38.51 -2.99
N SER A 202 -68.42 -37.83 -3.88
CA SER A 202 -67.29 -38.39 -4.64
C SER A 202 -66.29 -37.30 -5.00
N ASN A 203 -65.15 -37.69 -5.59
CA ASN A 203 -64.17 -36.75 -6.12
C ASN A 203 -64.61 -36.10 -7.45
N GLU A 204 -65.79 -36.43 -7.97
CA GLU A 204 -66.37 -35.78 -9.15
C GLU A 204 -66.76 -34.34 -8.83
N GLU A 205 -66.64 -33.44 -9.81
CA GLU A 205 -66.74 -31.99 -9.59
C GLU A 205 -68.00 -31.60 -8.80
N LYS A 206 -69.19 -31.98 -9.30
CA LYS A 206 -70.47 -31.61 -8.68
C LYS A 206 -70.78 -32.36 -7.38
N ALA A 207 -70.28 -33.59 -7.24
CA ALA A 207 -70.50 -34.44 -6.06
C ALA A 207 -69.45 -34.23 -4.96
N THR A 208 -68.47 -33.34 -5.16
CA THR A 208 -67.45 -33.07 -4.14
C THR A 208 -68.06 -32.42 -2.90
N PRO A 209 -67.88 -32.97 -1.68
CA PRO A 209 -68.38 -32.39 -0.44
C PRO A 209 -67.61 -31.12 -0.08
N ARG A 210 -68.34 -30.04 0.21
CA ARG A 210 -67.83 -28.71 0.58
C ARG A 210 -68.33 -28.31 1.95
N ILE A 211 -67.45 -27.77 2.77
CA ILE A 211 -67.77 -27.34 4.14
C ILE A 211 -68.18 -25.86 4.11
N LEU A 212 -69.36 -25.57 4.64
CA LEU A 212 -69.85 -24.19 4.86
C LEU A 212 -69.24 -23.60 6.14
N ALA A 213 -69.33 -22.28 6.33
CA ALA A 213 -68.75 -21.61 7.50
C ALA A 213 -69.29 -22.14 8.85
N CYS A 214 -70.51 -22.67 8.87
CA CYS A 214 -71.10 -23.30 10.05
C CYS A 214 -70.68 -24.77 10.29
N GLY A 215 -69.86 -25.35 9.40
CA GLY A 215 -69.38 -26.74 9.50
C GLY A 215 -70.24 -27.79 8.78
N HIS A 216 -71.46 -27.44 8.36
CA HIS A 216 -72.29 -28.34 7.56
C HIS A 216 -71.67 -28.61 6.18
N THR A 217 -71.86 -29.82 5.68
CA THR A 217 -71.32 -30.24 4.38
C THR A 217 -72.44 -30.38 3.34
N VAL A 218 -72.23 -29.82 2.16
CA VAL A 218 -73.10 -29.97 0.98
C VAL A 218 -72.25 -30.28 -0.26
N CYS A 219 -72.81 -30.90 -1.30
CA CYS A 219 -72.03 -31.12 -2.54
C CYS A 219 -71.82 -29.81 -3.29
N LEU A 220 -70.78 -29.73 -4.12
CA LEU A 220 -70.47 -28.53 -4.90
C LEU A 220 -71.67 -28.08 -5.74
N GLY A 221 -72.35 -29.00 -6.43
CA GLY A 221 -73.51 -28.66 -7.25
C GLY A 221 -74.69 -28.10 -6.44
N CYS A 222 -74.85 -28.53 -5.19
CA CYS A 222 -75.83 -27.93 -4.28
C CYS A 222 -75.37 -26.57 -3.76
N ALA A 223 -74.09 -26.41 -3.41
CA ALA A 223 -73.52 -25.13 -2.99
C ALA A 223 -73.69 -24.06 -4.07
N GLU A 224 -73.47 -24.42 -5.35
CA GLU A 224 -73.67 -23.52 -6.50
C GLU A 224 -75.13 -23.09 -6.63
N ARG A 225 -76.08 -24.03 -6.50
CA ARG A 225 -77.52 -23.73 -6.57
C ARG A 225 -78.02 -22.87 -5.41
N LEU A 226 -77.44 -23.02 -4.23
CA LEU A 226 -77.79 -22.24 -3.04
C LEU A 226 -77.12 -20.87 -2.99
N SER A 227 -76.14 -20.62 -3.88
CA SER A 227 -75.42 -19.36 -3.88
C SER A 227 -76.26 -18.23 -4.45
N THR A 228 -76.29 -17.10 -3.76
CA THR A 228 -76.87 -15.86 -4.24
C THR A 228 -75.97 -14.70 -3.85
N GLN A 229 -75.53 -13.89 -4.83
CA GLN A 229 -74.67 -12.72 -4.60
C GLN A 229 -73.40 -13.03 -3.77
N ASN A 230 -72.74 -14.16 -4.05
CA ASN A 230 -71.55 -14.64 -3.33
C ASN A 230 -71.77 -14.99 -1.84
N VAL A 231 -73.01 -15.29 -1.46
CA VAL A 231 -73.36 -15.78 -0.14
C VAL A 231 -74.18 -17.07 -0.28
N ILE A 232 -73.80 -18.10 0.47
CA ILE A 232 -74.58 -19.32 0.63
C ILE A 232 -75.22 -19.29 2.00
N LYS A 233 -76.55 -19.30 2.07
CA LYS A 233 -77.26 -19.56 3.32
C LYS A 233 -77.33 -21.07 3.52
N CYS A 234 -76.76 -21.56 4.61
CA CYS A 234 -76.82 -22.97 4.94
C CYS A 234 -78.29 -23.45 5.03
N PRO A 235 -78.67 -24.55 4.37
CA PRO A 235 -80.05 -25.02 4.38
C PRO A 235 -80.46 -25.63 5.73
N PHE A 236 -79.50 -25.98 6.58
CA PHE A 236 -79.74 -26.66 7.86
C PHE A 236 -79.93 -25.67 9.02
N ASP A 237 -79.11 -24.61 9.09
CA ASP A 237 -79.10 -23.64 10.19
C ASP A 237 -79.20 -22.16 9.75
N ARG A 238 -79.32 -21.91 8.44
CA ARG A 238 -79.45 -20.58 7.81
C ARG A 238 -78.26 -19.64 8.01
N GLN A 239 -77.15 -20.11 8.55
CA GLN A 239 -75.93 -19.31 8.68
C GLN A 239 -75.33 -18.99 7.31
N GLY A 240 -74.88 -17.75 7.12
CA GLY A 240 -74.35 -17.26 5.85
C GLY A 240 -72.86 -17.56 5.70
N THR A 241 -72.50 -18.27 4.63
CA THR A 241 -71.12 -18.46 4.19
C THR A 241 -70.82 -17.48 3.05
N GLN A 242 -70.06 -16.43 3.35
CA GLN A 242 -69.58 -15.50 2.33
C GLN A 242 -68.32 -16.06 1.67
N TYR A 243 -68.21 -15.88 0.36
CA TYR A 243 -67.03 -16.34 -0.37
C TYR A 243 -66.65 -15.36 -1.48
N LYS A 244 -65.42 -15.45 -2.00
CA LYS A 244 -64.93 -14.59 -3.09
C LYS A 244 -64.40 -15.45 -4.23
N GLY A 245 -64.67 -15.05 -5.46
CA GLY A 245 -64.26 -15.81 -6.66
C GLY A 245 -65.16 -17.03 -6.91
N LYS A 246 -64.61 -18.07 -7.54
CA LYS A 246 -65.35 -19.29 -7.84
C LYS A 246 -65.56 -20.15 -6.59
N ILE A 247 -66.78 -20.67 -6.43
CA ILE A 247 -67.19 -21.45 -5.25
C ILE A 247 -66.31 -22.70 -5.04
N GLU A 248 -65.88 -23.34 -6.13
CA GLU A 248 -65.04 -24.54 -6.14
C GLU A 248 -63.66 -24.35 -5.47
N ASN A 249 -63.15 -23.12 -5.50
CA ASN A 249 -61.85 -22.74 -4.94
C ASN A 249 -62.02 -22.05 -3.58
N ALA A 250 -63.19 -21.45 -3.34
CA ALA A 250 -63.45 -20.68 -2.13
C ALA A 250 -63.94 -21.54 -0.97
N LEU A 251 -64.66 -22.63 -1.22
CA LEU A 251 -65.11 -23.55 -0.18
C LEU A 251 -64.15 -24.73 -0.01
N PRO A 252 -63.68 -25.03 1.23
CA PRO A 252 -62.80 -26.16 1.47
C PRO A 252 -63.49 -27.49 1.18
N LYS A 253 -62.75 -28.44 0.58
CA LYS A 253 -63.20 -29.83 0.39
C LYS A 253 -63.21 -30.55 1.73
N ASN A 254 -64.23 -31.38 1.97
CA ASN A 254 -64.26 -32.26 3.13
C ASN A 254 -63.53 -33.59 2.82
N TYR A 255 -62.21 -33.59 3.00
CA TYR A 255 -61.40 -34.79 2.78
C TYR A 255 -61.76 -35.93 3.72
N SER A 256 -62.24 -35.67 4.94
CA SER A 256 -62.64 -36.72 5.88
C SER A 256 -63.82 -37.55 5.35
N ILE A 257 -64.77 -36.92 4.66
CA ILE A 257 -65.89 -37.63 4.01
C ILE A 257 -65.40 -38.32 2.73
N LEU A 258 -64.61 -37.63 1.90
CA LEU A 258 -64.06 -38.20 0.66
C LEU A 258 -63.19 -39.44 0.91
N ASP A 259 -62.36 -39.39 1.96
CA ASP A 259 -61.48 -40.48 2.33
C ASP A 259 -62.26 -41.69 2.84
N MET A 260 -63.53 -41.53 3.24
CA MET A 260 -64.39 -42.60 3.77
C MET A 260 -65.53 -43.00 2.82
N CYS A 261 -65.68 -42.34 1.67
CA CYS A 261 -66.64 -42.67 0.62
C CYS A 261 -66.02 -43.58 -0.45
#